data_AF-Q35850-F1
#
_entry.id   AF-Q35850-F1
#
_cell.length_a   1.000
_cell.length_b   1.000
_cell.length_c   1.000
_cell.angle_alpha   90.00
_cell.angle_beta   90.00
_cell.angle_gamma   90.00
#
_symmetry.space_group_name_H-M   'P 1'
#
loop_
_entity.id
_entity.type
_entity.pdbx_description
1 polymer ?
#
loop_
_entity_poly.entity_id
_entity_poly.type
_entity_poly.pdbx_seq_one_letter_code
_entity_poly.pdbx_strand_id
1 'polypeptide(L)'
;MLKVILPTLILAPTAMTTKPLYTFNLFTMYSTILALISLTWLKSSMNTEPTFSTPQLMVDPISAPLLVLSCWLLPLMVLAS
;
A
#
# COMPACT_ATOMS: atom_id res chain seq x y z
N MET A 1 6.41 6.39 5.16
CA MET A 1 5.36 5.32 5.14
C MET A 1 3.91 5.78 5.38
N LEU A 2 3.64 6.95 5.96
CA LEU A 2 2.29 7.44 6.26
C LEU A 2 1.33 7.46 5.04
N LYS A 3 1.86 7.77 3.85
CA LYS A 3 1.11 7.85 2.59
C LYS A 3 0.44 6.53 2.18
N VAL A 4 0.89 5.38 2.69
CA VAL A 4 0.29 4.06 2.40
C VAL A 4 -0.58 3.59 3.56
N ILE A 5 -0.16 3.86 4.82
CA ILE A 5 -0.93 3.51 6.03
C ILE A 5 -2.30 4.19 6.04
N LEU A 6 -2.37 5.47 5.66
CA LEU A 6 -3.60 6.23 5.69
C LEU A 6 -4.63 5.70 4.67
N PRO A 7 -4.27 5.44 3.39
CA PRO A 7 -5.13 4.72 2.45
C PRO A 7 -5.56 3.32 2.91
N THR A 8 -4.67 2.52 3.53
CA THR A 8 -5.08 1.20 4.05
C THR A 8 -6.12 1.31 5.16
N LEU A 9 -6.00 2.34 6.02
CA LEU A 9 -6.95 2.55 7.12
C LEU A 9 -8.31 3.03 6.60
N ILE A 10 -8.34 3.75 5.49
CA ILE A 10 -9.57 4.17 4.79
C ILE A 10 -10.22 3.00 4.02
N LEU A 11 -9.45 1.97 3.64
CA LEU A 11 -9.97 0.79 2.93
C LEU A 11 -10.98 -0.01 3.79
N ALA A 12 -10.78 -0.10 5.10
CA ALA A 12 -11.69 -0.80 6.01
C ALA A 12 -13.09 -0.15 6.12
N PRO A 13 -13.23 1.15 6.44
CA PRO A 13 -14.55 1.79 6.51
C PRO A 13 -15.23 1.90 5.14
N THR A 14 -14.47 2.01 4.04
CA THR A 14 -15.06 2.00 2.68
C THR A 14 -15.63 0.64 2.32
N ALA A 15 -14.99 -0.47 2.73
CA ALA A 15 -15.56 -1.81 2.56
C ALA A 15 -16.84 -2.02 3.37
N MET A 16 -16.93 -1.44 4.58
CA MET A 16 -18.11 -1.57 5.45
C MET A 16 -19.31 -0.73 5.01
N THR A 17 -19.10 0.39 4.33
CA THR A 17 -20.16 1.35 3.96
C THR A 17 -20.68 1.19 2.53
N THR A 18 -20.03 0.38 1.70
CA THR A 18 -20.39 0.20 0.28
C THR A 18 -21.40 -0.92 0.07
N LYS A 19 -22.23 -0.78 -0.97
CA LYS A 19 -23.24 -1.78 -1.34
C LYS A 19 -22.56 -3.10 -1.74
N PRO A 20 -23.04 -4.27 -1.27
CA PRO A 20 -22.35 -5.56 -1.42
C PRO A 20 -22.12 -6.00 -2.88
N LEU A 21 -22.89 -5.47 -3.84
CA LEU A 21 -22.72 -5.77 -5.26
C LEU A 21 -21.48 -5.10 -5.88
N TYR A 22 -21.00 -4.01 -5.30
CA TYR A 22 -19.88 -3.21 -5.82
C TYR A 22 -18.63 -3.28 -4.94
N THR A 23 -18.72 -3.86 -3.74
CA THR A 23 -17.62 -3.96 -2.78
C THR A 23 -16.39 -4.61 -3.40
N PHE A 24 -16.56 -5.74 -4.08
CA PHE A 24 -15.47 -6.49 -4.69
C PHE A 24 -14.69 -5.65 -5.71
N ASN A 25 -15.38 -5.05 -6.68
CA ASN A 25 -14.75 -4.27 -7.75
C ASN A 25 -14.11 -2.97 -7.23
N LEU A 26 -14.75 -2.30 -6.26
CA LEU A 26 -14.14 -1.12 -5.62
C LEU A 26 -12.89 -1.52 -4.82
N PHE A 27 -12.96 -2.61 -4.06
CA PHE A 27 -11.85 -3.07 -3.23
C PHE A 27 -10.64 -3.50 -4.07
N THR A 28 -10.84 -4.20 -5.18
CA THR A 28 -9.75 -4.55 -6.12
C THR A 28 -9.15 -3.29 -6.75
N MET A 29 -9.97 -2.34 -7.19
CA MET A 29 -9.48 -1.07 -7.76
C MET A 29 -8.67 -0.25 -6.75
N TYR A 30 -9.15 -0.07 -5.52
CA TYR A 30 -8.41 0.67 -4.50
C TYR A 30 -7.13 -0.04 -4.07
N SER A 31 -7.15 -1.36 -3.89
CA SER A 31 -5.97 -2.14 -3.50
C SER A 31 -4.90 -2.18 -4.59
N THR A 32 -5.29 -2.25 -5.88
CA THR A 32 -4.35 -2.17 -7.01
C THR A 32 -3.72 -0.79 -7.16
N ILE A 33 -4.49 0.30 -6.99
CA ILE A 33 -3.94 1.66 -6.97
C ILE A 33 -2.92 1.82 -5.83
N LEU A 34 -3.23 1.28 -4.66
CA LEU A 34 -2.33 1.30 -3.50
C LEU A 34 -1.03 0.51 -3.78
N ALA A 35 -1.14 -0.66 -4.43
CA ALA A 35 0.01 -1.45 -4.87
C ALA A 35 0.90 -0.68 -5.88
N LEU A 36 0.31 0.06 -6.83
CA LEU A 36 1.06 0.89 -7.77
C LEU A 36 1.80 2.05 -7.08
N ILE A 37 1.17 2.68 -6.08
CA ILE A 37 1.82 3.73 -5.28
C ILE A 37 3.02 3.17 -4.49
N SER A 38 2.93 1.93 -4.01
CA SER A 38 4.03 1.30 -3.26
C SER A 38 5.31 1.15 -4.10
N LEU A 39 5.22 0.97 -5.43
CA LEU A 39 6.40 0.89 -6.32
C LEU A 39 7.27 2.15 -6.27
N THR A 40 6.75 3.30 -5.84
CA THR A 40 7.54 4.52 -5.68
C THR A 40 8.62 4.37 -4.61
N TRP A 41 8.48 3.44 -3.66
CA TRP A 41 9.50 3.12 -2.65
C TRP A 41 10.69 2.34 -3.20
N LEU A 42 10.56 1.73 -4.37
CA LEU A 42 11.65 0.97 -4.99
C LEU A 42 12.72 1.88 -5.61
N LYS A 43 12.45 3.19 -5.73
CA LYS A 43 13.44 4.19 -6.16
C LYS A 43 14.41 4.48 -5.02
N SER A 44 15.42 3.62 -4.88
CA SER A 44 16.56 3.85 -3.98
C SER A 44 17.32 5.09 -4.45
N SER A 45 17.30 6.18 -3.67
CA SER A 45 18.28 7.25 -3.86
C SER A 45 19.65 6.69 -3.53
N MET A 46 20.56 6.68 -4.52
CA MET A 46 21.98 6.40 -4.31
C MET A 46 22.67 7.42 -3.37
N ASN A 47 21.96 8.48 -2.97
CA ASN A 47 22.38 9.36 -1.88
C ASN A 47 21.90 8.82 -0.54
N THR A 48 22.87 8.71 0.36
CA THR A 48 22.77 8.46 1.81
C THR A 48 22.03 9.59 2.54
N GLU A 49 20.86 9.96 2.06
CA GLU A 49 19.91 10.78 2.78
C GLU A 49 18.66 9.93 2.94
N PRO A 50 18.22 9.62 4.17
CA PRO A 50 17.00 8.86 4.37
C PRO A 50 15.84 9.63 3.75
N THR A 51 15.42 9.22 2.56
CA THR A 51 14.31 9.82 1.83
C THR A 51 13.01 9.51 2.57
N PHE A 52 12.65 10.42 3.48
CA PHE A 52 11.33 10.60 4.07
C PHE A 52 10.83 9.52 5.04
N SER A 53 10.79 9.86 6.34
CA SER A 53 9.59 10.37 7.05
C SER A 53 9.64 9.98 8.52
N THR A 54 10.00 10.93 9.39
CA THR A 54 10.08 10.84 10.87
C THR A 54 11.02 9.75 11.44
N PRO A 55 11.70 9.97 12.59
CA PRO A 55 12.62 9.00 13.18
C PRO A 55 11.96 7.64 13.54
N GLN A 56 10.63 7.60 13.60
CA GLN A 56 9.86 6.41 13.92
C GLN A 56 9.47 5.57 12.68
N LEU A 57 9.58 6.11 11.46
CA LEU A 57 9.10 5.48 10.22
C LEU A 57 10.15 5.56 9.11
N MET A 58 11.39 5.23 9.47
CA MET A 58 12.51 5.13 8.55
C MET A 58 12.38 3.86 7.70
N VAL A 59 12.61 3.99 6.39
CA VAL A 59 12.56 2.88 5.43
C VAL A 59 13.98 2.56 5.01
N ASP A 60 14.44 1.38 5.39
CA ASP A 60 15.71 0.83 4.99
C ASP A 60 15.61 0.22 3.58
N PRO A 61 16.74 0.12 2.84
CA PRO A 61 16.77 -0.48 1.51
C PRO A 61 16.27 -1.94 1.48
N ILE A 62 16.30 -2.65 2.62
CA ILE A 62 15.79 -4.01 2.77
C ILE A 62 14.28 -4.04 3.04
N SER A 63 13.74 -3.07 3.81
CA SER A 63 12.31 -3.05 4.13
C SER A 63 11.46 -2.54 2.97
N ALA A 64 12.00 -1.67 2.11
CA ALA A 64 11.33 -1.17 0.91
C ALA A 64 10.75 -2.29 0.00
N PRO A 65 11.53 -3.27 -0.50
CA PRO A 65 10.98 -4.32 -1.37
C PRO A 65 9.97 -5.22 -0.66
N LEU A 66 10.17 -5.48 0.64
CA LEU A 66 9.29 -6.34 1.44
C LEU A 66 7.91 -5.68 1.64
N LEU A 67 7.90 -4.37 1.85
CA LEU A 67 6.68 -3.57 1.96
C LEU A 67 5.91 -3.44 0.64
N VAL A 68 6.63 -3.39 -0.50
CA VAL A 68 5.99 -3.46 -1.83
C VAL A 68 5.31 -4.81 -2.01
N LEU A 69 5.98 -5.90 -1.63
CA LEU A 69 5.44 -7.26 -1.73
C LEU A 69 4.18 -7.45 -0.86
N SER A 70 4.15 -6.89 0.35
CA SER A 70 2.96 -6.95 1.19
C SER A 70 1.78 -6.16 0.63
N CYS A 71 2.02 -4.98 0.04
CA CYS A 71 0.98 -4.21 -0.65
C CYS A 71 0.42 -4.94 -1.87
N TRP A 72 1.24 -5.76 -2.54
CA TRP A 72 0.81 -6.57 -3.68
C TRP A 72 0.01 -7.82 -3.30
N LEU A 73 0.28 -8.41 -2.13
CA LEU A 73 -0.49 -9.55 -1.64
C LEU A 73 -1.97 -9.21 -1.42
N LEU A 74 -2.28 -7.95 -1.06
CA LEU A 74 -3.64 -7.52 -0.76
C LEU A 74 -4.60 -7.63 -1.97
N PRO A 75 -4.32 -7.06 -3.16
CA PRO A 75 -5.15 -7.27 -4.35
C PRO A 75 -5.17 -8.72 -4.83
N LEU A 76 -4.05 -9.45 -4.68
CA LEU A 76 -3.95 -10.87 -5.06
C LEU A 76 -4.89 -11.76 -4.24
N MET A 77 -4.97 -11.53 -2.93
CA MET A 77 -5.88 -12.28 -2.05
C MET A 77 -7.35 -12.03 -2.39
N VAL A 78 -7.69 -10.84 -2.85
CA VAL A 78 -9.07 -10.49 -3.25
C VAL A 78 -9.44 -11.19 -4.55
N LEU A 79 -8.55 -11.24 -5.52
CA LEU A 79 -8.81 -11.97 -6.76
C LEU A 79 -8.97 -13.48 -6.56
N ALA A 80 -8.41 -14.02 -5.47
CA ALA A 80 -8.48 -15.45 -5.16
C ALA A 80 -9.78 -15.87 -4.45
N SER A 81 -10.60 -14.92 -3.97
CA SER A 81 -11.90 -15.16 -3.30
C SER A 81 -13.08 -15.02 -4.25
#